data_AF-A0A9X2ZNM4-F1
#
_entry.id   AF-A0A9X2ZNM4-F1
#
_cell.length_a   1.000
_cell.length_b   1.000
_cell.length_c   1.000
_cell.angle_alpha   90.00
_cell.angle_beta   90.00
_cell.angle_gamma   90.00
#
_symmetry.space_group_name_H-M   'P 1'
#
loop_
_entity.id
_entity.type
_entity.pdbx_description
1 polymer ?
#
loop_
_entity_poly.entity_id
_entity_poly.type
_entity_poly.pdbx_seq_one_letter_code
_entity_poly.pdbx_strand_id
1 'polypeptide(L)'
;MAEALGEATPYGTQRLLNGSRWEADAVRDDLRTYAVEHLGSDEGVLIIDETGFVKKGTESVGVKRQYSGTAGKVENCQIGVFLCQASEEGAASLDRKLYLPKEWATDMERRRKAGVPEEVEFATKPELARQMLERAFDEGVPRC
;
A
#
# COMPACT_ATOMS: atom_id res chain seq x y z
N MET A 1 15.53 -3.65 11.44
CA MET A 1 15.39 -4.46 10.20
C MET A 1 16.65 -5.28 9.96
N ALA A 2 17.82 -4.66 9.78
CA ALA A 2 19.09 -5.42 9.65
C ALA A 2 19.33 -6.40 10.81
N GLU A 3 19.14 -5.97 12.06
CA GLU A 3 19.24 -6.85 13.23
C GLU A 3 18.21 -8.00 13.23
N ALA A 4 16.97 -7.73 12.80
CA ALA A 4 15.94 -8.75 12.69
C ALA A 4 16.23 -9.77 11.58
N LEU A 5 17.01 -9.38 10.58
CA LEU A 5 17.49 -10.24 9.49
C LEU A 5 18.83 -10.91 9.82
N GLY A 6 19.40 -10.66 11.01
CA GLY A 6 20.72 -11.16 11.40
C GLY A 6 21.88 -10.56 10.59
N GLU A 7 21.67 -9.44 9.91
CA GLU A 7 22.72 -8.78 9.14
C GLU A 7 23.72 -8.08 10.06
N ALA A 8 25.02 -8.30 9.82
CA ALA A 8 26.09 -7.67 10.60
C ALA A 8 26.18 -6.14 10.41
N THR A 9 25.58 -5.60 9.35
CA THR A 9 25.59 -4.16 9.04
C THR A 9 24.25 -3.74 8.43
N PRO A 10 23.86 -2.46 8.54
CA PRO A 10 22.60 -1.98 7.94
C PRO A 10 22.64 -1.85 6.41
N TYR A 11 23.82 -2.00 5.78
CA TYR A 11 24.00 -1.68 4.37
C TYR A 11 23.19 -2.57 3.43
N GLY A 12 22.99 -3.85 3.77
CA GLY A 12 22.17 -4.78 2.98
C GLY A 12 20.72 -4.29 2.89
N THR A 13 20.08 -4.15 4.04
CA THR A 13 18.74 -3.58 4.16
C THR A 13 18.62 -2.16 3.55
N GLN A 14 19.58 -1.27 3.81
CA GLN A 14 19.55 0.09 3.23
C GLN A 14 19.67 0.07 1.71
N ARG A 15 20.49 -0.82 1.14
CA ARG A 15 20.59 -0.99 -0.32
C ARG A 15 19.26 -1.50 -0.89
N LEU A 16 18.64 -2.48 -0.24
CA LEU A 16 17.33 -2.98 -0.64
C LEU A 16 16.29 -1.85 -0.67
N LEU A 17 16.19 -1.07 0.40
CA LEU A 17 15.18 -0.03 0.53
C LEU A 17 15.42 1.22 -0.34
N ASN A 18 16.68 1.62 -0.53
CA ASN A 18 17.01 2.91 -1.15
C ASN A 18 17.62 2.81 -2.56
N GLY A 19 18.27 1.68 -2.89
CA GLY A 19 19.11 1.58 -4.09
C GLY A 19 18.78 0.41 -5.02
N SER A 20 17.99 -0.56 -4.56
CA SER A 20 17.57 -1.67 -5.39
C SER A 20 16.37 -1.26 -6.25
N ARG A 21 16.38 -1.66 -7.52
CA ARG A 21 15.22 -1.52 -8.41
C ARG A 21 14.37 -2.77 -8.27
N TRP A 22 13.16 -2.61 -7.76
CA TRP A 22 12.17 -3.69 -7.70
C TRP A 22 10.83 -3.14 -8.16
N GLU A 23 10.11 -3.96 -8.92
CA GLU A 23 8.77 -3.62 -9.38
C GLU A 23 7.79 -3.93 -8.25
N ALA A 24 7.39 -2.87 -7.56
CA ALA A 24 6.51 -2.92 -6.40
C ALA A 24 5.21 -3.72 -6.64
N ASP A 25 4.64 -3.57 -7.84
CA ASP A 25 3.40 -4.23 -8.23
C ASP A 25 3.64 -5.71 -8.59
N ALA A 26 4.79 -6.06 -9.16
CA ALA A 26 5.16 -7.46 -9.39
C ALA A 26 5.38 -8.21 -8.06
N VAL A 27 6.04 -7.58 -7.08
CA VAL A 27 6.19 -8.17 -5.75
C VAL A 27 4.84 -8.34 -5.04
N ARG A 28 3.90 -7.40 -5.24
CA ARG A 28 2.52 -7.58 -4.78
C ARG A 28 1.88 -8.81 -5.42
N ASP A 29 2.03 -8.98 -6.74
CA ASP A 29 1.43 -10.12 -7.45
C ASP A 29 1.99 -11.45 -6.93
N ASP A 30 3.32 -11.56 -6.79
CA ASP A 30 3.97 -12.75 -6.22
C ASP A 30 3.47 -13.05 -4.79
N LEU A 31 3.38 -12.02 -3.94
CA LEU A 31 2.89 -12.16 -2.57
C LEU A 31 1.41 -12.56 -2.52
N ARG A 32 0.58 -12.01 -3.41
CA ARG A 32 -0.85 -12.37 -3.51
C ARG A 32 -1.00 -13.83 -3.91
N THR A 33 -0.29 -14.29 -4.94
CA THR A 33 -0.30 -15.69 -5.38
C THR A 33 0.09 -16.61 -4.22
N TYR A 34 1.20 -16.30 -3.55
CA TYR A 34 1.65 -17.07 -2.38
C TYR A 34 0.58 -17.10 -1.27
N ALA A 35 -0.01 -15.95 -0.95
CA ALA A 35 -1.03 -15.85 0.09
C ALA A 35 -2.30 -16.64 -0.25
N VAL A 36 -2.76 -16.61 -1.51
CA VAL A 36 -3.92 -17.38 -1.96
C VAL A 36 -3.64 -18.87 -1.93
N GLU A 37 -2.45 -19.30 -2.37
CA GLU A 37 -2.06 -20.72 -2.37
C GLU A 37 -1.99 -21.31 -0.95
N HIS A 38 -1.55 -20.54 0.03
CA HIS A 38 -1.26 -21.06 1.38
C HIS A 38 -2.31 -20.70 2.44
N LEU A 39 -3.05 -19.61 2.23
CA LEU A 39 -4.02 -19.06 3.20
C LEU A 39 -5.42 -18.85 2.57
N GLY A 40 -5.56 -19.17 1.27
CA GLY A 40 -6.82 -19.18 0.54
C GLY A 40 -7.86 -20.07 1.21
N SER A 41 -9.06 -19.54 1.39
CA SER A 41 -10.21 -20.31 1.87
C SER A 41 -11.48 -19.75 1.25
N ASP A 42 -12.40 -20.63 0.87
CA ASP A 42 -13.73 -20.27 0.39
C ASP A 42 -14.57 -19.61 1.51
N GLU A 43 -14.21 -19.82 2.78
CA GLU A 43 -14.82 -19.18 3.95
C GLU A 43 -14.04 -17.94 4.42
N GLY A 44 -12.98 -17.55 3.68
CA GLY A 44 -12.20 -16.35 3.98
C GLY A 44 -12.98 -15.07 3.72
N VAL A 45 -12.59 -13.98 4.39
CA VAL A 45 -13.17 -12.65 4.17
C VAL A 45 -12.13 -11.68 3.61
N LEU A 46 -12.57 -10.81 2.72
CA LEU A 46 -11.77 -9.70 2.21
C LEU A 46 -12.04 -8.43 3.04
N ILE A 47 -10.96 -7.81 3.49
CA ILE A 47 -10.98 -6.64 4.36
C ILE A 47 -10.28 -5.49 3.64
N ILE A 48 -10.97 -4.37 3.52
CA ILE A 48 -10.41 -3.11 3.07
C ILE A 48 -10.29 -2.18 4.27
N ASP A 49 -9.07 -1.68 4.51
CA ASP A 49 -8.82 -0.73 5.58
C ASP A 49 -7.93 0.42 5.12
N GLU A 50 -8.09 1.57 5.78
CA GLU A 50 -7.26 2.74 5.56
C GLU A 50 -6.32 2.97 6.74
N THR A 51 -5.02 2.91 6.48
CA THR A 51 -4.00 3.18 7.50
C THR A 51 -3.36 4.54 7.27
N GLY A 52 -3.35 5.36 8.31
CA GLY A 52 -2.68 6.65 8.33
C GLY A 52 -1.24 6.57 8.85
N PHE A 53 -0.33 7.20 8.13
CA PHE A 53 1.10 7.30 8.48
C PHE A 53 1.43 8.76 8.77
N VAL A 54 1.64 9.10 10.05
CA VAL A 54 2.00 10.46 10.46
C VAL A 54 3.36 10.84 9.87
N LYS A 55 3.45 12.05 9.34
CA LYS A 55 4.67 12.58 8.70
C LYS A 55 4.99 13.98 9.20
N LYS A 56 6.27 14.34 9.12
CA LYS A 56 6.75 15.70 9.32
C LYS A 56 7.20 16.26 7.96
N GLY A 57 6.89 17.53 7.70
CA GLY A 57 7.19 18.19 6.43
C GLY A 57 6.18 17.91 5.31
N THR A 58 6.53 18.34 4.10
CA THR A 58 5.63 18.40 2.92
C THR A 58 6.07 17.53 1.74
N GLU A 59 7.23 16.88 1.84
CA GLU A 59 7.86 16.23 0.68
C GLU A 59 7.41 14.79 0.46
N SER A 60 6.84 14.12 1.48
CA SER A 60 6.34 12.75 1.32
C SER A 60 5.10 12.70 0.43
N VAL A 61 5.10 11.84 -0.59
CA VAL A 61 4.01 11.73 -1.59
C VAL A 61 2.64 11.64 -0.93
N GLY A 62 1.69 12.49 -1.33
CA GLY A 62 0.33 12.47 -0.82
C GLY A 62 0.18 12.91 0.64
N VAL A 63 1.23 13.43 1.28
CA VAL A 63 1.13 13.96 2.65
C VAL A 63 0.31 15.24 2.67
N LYS A 64 -0.68 15.29 3.57
CA LYS A 64 -1.36 16.53 3.93
C LYS A 64 -2.01 16.44 5.30
N ARG A 65 -2.56 17.56 5.77
CA ARG A 65 -3.45 17.56 6.93
C ARG A 65 -4.79 16.92 6.55
N GLN A 66 -5.04 15.74 7.08
CA GLN A 66 -6.27 14.97 6.88
C GLN A 66 -6.56 14.09 8.09
N TYR A 67 -7.78 13.59 8.22
CA TYR A 67 -8.12 12.68 9.30
C TYR A 67 -7.34 11.36 9.13
N SER A 68 -6.59 10.99 10.17
CA SER A 68 -5.91 9.71 10.27
C SER A 68 -6.64 8.84 11.28
N GLY A 69 -7.17 7.69 10.84
CA GLY A 69 -7.82 6.73 11.72
C GLY A 69 -6.89 6.25 12.83
N THR A 70 -5.63 5.95 12.50
CA THR A 70 -4.60 5.49 13.46
C THR A 70 -4.22 6.55 14.49
N ALA A 71 -4.32 7.84 14.15
CA ALA A 71 -4.04 8.94 15.09
C ALA A 71 -5.29 9.44 15.81
N GLY A 72 -6.49 9.03 15.38
CA GLY A 72 -7.77 9.49 15.91
C GLY A 72 -8.06 10.99 15.71
N LYS A 73 -7.33 11.67 14.81
CA LYS A 73 -7.41 13.12 14.63
C LYS A 73 -6.95 13.56 13.24
N VAL A 74 -7.22 14.83 12.92
CA VAL A 74 -6.62 15.49 11.76
C VAL A 74 -5.16 15.80 12.05
N GLU A 75 -4.26 15.22 11.25
CA GLU A 75 -2.83 15.40 11.38
C GLU A 75 -2.18 15.39 9.99
N ASN A 76 -0.95 15.91 9.90
CA ASN A 76 -0.15 15.75 8.70
C ASN A 76 0.23 14.27 8.50
N CYS A 77 -0.37 13.62 7.50
CA CYS A 77 -0.21 12.19 7.26
C CYS A 77 -0.38 11.81 5.79
N GLN A 78 0.19 10.66 5.45
CA GLN A 78 -0.14 9.89 4.24
C GLN A 78 -1.21 8.87 4.62
N ILE A 79 -2.10 8.53 3.69
CA ILE A 79 -3.08 7.46 3.87
C ILE A 79 -2.81 6.37 2.84
N GLY A 80 -2.64 5.14 3.30
CA GLY A 80 -2.65 3.95 2.44
C GLY A 80 -3.98 3.23 2.54
N VAL A 81 -4.48 2.74 1.41
CA VAL A 81 -5.61 1.81 1.31
C VAL A 81 -5.03 0.41 1.12
N PHE A 82 -5.46 -0.53 1.94
CA PHE A 82 -4.95 -1.90 1.94
C PHE A 82 -6.10 -2.89 1.73
N LEU A 83 -5.84 -3.93 0.94
CA LEU A 83 -6.70 -5.09 0.81
C LEU A 83 -5.99 -6.27 1.49
N CYS A 84 -6.69 -6.91 2.40
CA CYS A 84 -6.23 -8.08 3.12
C CYS A 84 -7.27 -9.20 3.01
N GLN A 85 -6.81 -10.43 3.12
CA GLN A 85 -7.66 -11.60 3.33
C GLN A 85 -7.43 -12.13 4.75
N ALA A 86 -8.48 -12.63 5.38
CA ALA A 86 -8.41 -13.35 6.64
C ALA A 86 -9.30 -14.61 6.58
N SER A 87 -8.79 -15.71 7.10
CA SER A 87 -9.49 -17.00 7.24
C SER A 87 -8.99 -17.71 8.51
N GLU A 88 -9.48 -18.91 8.78
CA GLU A 88 -8.94 -19.75 9.87
C GLU A 88 -7.47 -20.14 9.63
N GLU A 89 -7.02 -20.17 8.37
CA GLU A 89 -5.63 -20.48 8.00
C GLU A 89 -4.68 -19.30 8.28
N GLY A 90 -5.21 -18.08 8.41
CA GLY A 90 -4.45 -16.89 8.77
C GLY A 90 -4.89 -15.64 8.02
N ALA A 91 -4.02 -14.62 8.03
CA ALA A 91 -4.30 -13.35 7.37
C ALA A 91 -3.07 -12.84 6.59
N ALA A 92 -3.33 -12.25 5.43
CA ALA A 92 -2.29 -11.70 4.56
C ALA A 92 -2.78 -10.45 3.82
N SER A 93 -1.84 -9.56 3.49
CA SER A 93 -2.11 -8.43 2.61
C SER A 93 -2.00 -8.87 1.15
N LEU A 94 -3.01 -8.52 0.36
CA LEU A 94 -3.10 -8.87 -1.06
C LEU A 94 -2.79 -7.70 -1.99
N ASP A 95 -3.10 -6.47 -1.57
CA ASP A 95 -2.84 -5.28 -2.37
C ASP A 95 -2.70 -4.02 -1.48
N ARG A 96 -2.10 -2.98 -2.04
CA ARG A 96 -1.94 -1.67 -1.42
C ARG A 96 -1.96 -0.55 -2.45
N LYS A 97 -2.62 0.56 -2.13
CA LYS A 97 -2.52 1.81 -2.89
C LYS A 97 -2.32 3.00 -1.96
N LEU A 98 -1.48 3.94 -2.36
CA LEU A 98 -1.34 5.22 -1.67
C LEU A 98 -2.48 6.13 -2.13
N TYR A 99 -3.25 6.69 -1.19
CA TYR A 99 -4.24 7.70 -1.53
C TYR A 99 -3.53 9.02 -1.83
N LEU A 100 -3.66 9.48 -3.08
CA LEU A 100 -3.12 10.76 -3.54
C LEU A 100 -4.22 11.83 -3.47
N PRO A 101 -4.17 12.80 -2.55
CA PRO A 101 -5.19 13.84 -2.45
C PRO A 101 -5.26 14.69 -3.72
N LYS A 102 -6.43 15.28 -4.03
CA LYS A 102 -6.63 16.14 -5.21
C LYS A 102 -5.54 17.20 -5.40
N GLU A 103 -5.20 17.92 -4.33
CA GLU A 103 -4.16 18.97 -4.33
C GLU A 103 -2.77 18.46 -4.75
N TRP A 104 -2.47 17.18 -4.48
CA TRP A 104 -1.25 16.53 -4.94
C TRP A 104 -1.39 16.06 -6.39
N ALA A 105 -2.53 15.45 -6.74
CA ALA A 105 -2.77 14.93 -8.09
C ALA A 105 -2.70 16.05 -9.16
N THR A 106 -3.12 17.27 -8.81
CA THR A 106 -3.12 18.44 -9.72
C THR A 106 -1.82 19.24 -9.71
N ASP A 107 -0.90 18.99 -8.78
CA ASP A 107 0.37 19.72 -8.66
C ASP A 107 1.50 18.97 -9.39
N MET A 108 1.67 19.30 -10.68
CA MET A 108 2.62 18.63 -11.56
C MET A 108 4.08 18.82 -11.12
N GLU A 109 4.44 19.99 -10.61
CA GLU A 109 5.80 20.27 -10.14
C GLU A 109 6.14 19.41 -8.93
N ARG A 110 5.23 19.36 -7.96
CA ARG A 110 5.39 18.54 -6.75
C ARG A 110 5.40 17.05 -7.06
N ARG A 111 4.54 16.58 -7.99
CA ARG A 111 4.53 15.19 -8.47
C ARG A 111 5.86 14.80 -9.10
N ARG A 112 6.37 15.64 -10.00
CA ARG A 112 7.67 15.42 -10.66
C ARG A 112 8.81 15.36 -9.66
N LYS A 113 8.85 16.31 -8.71
CA LYS A 113 9.90 16.36 -7.66
C LYS A 113 9.88 15.11 -6.77
N ALA A 114 8.70 14.59 -6.45
CA ALA A 114 8.53 13.42 -5.60
C ALA A 114 8.57 12.07 -6.35
N GLY A 115 8.71 12.09 -7.68
CA GLY A 115 8.76 10.89 -8.51
C GLY A 115 7.42 10.16 -8.66
N VAL A 116 6.31 10.88 -8.59
CA VAL A 116 4.97 10.32 -8.85
C VAL A 116 4.79 10.13 -10.36
N PRO A 117 4.46 8.91 -10.85
CA PRO A 117 4.22 8.68 -12.27
C PRO A 117 3.08 9.56 -12.83
N GLU A 118 3.15 9.88 -14.14
CA GLU A 118 2.22 10.82 -14.78
C GLU A 118 0.80 10.22 -14.92
N GLU A 119 0.71 8.91 -15.10
CA GLU A 119 -0.52 8.13 -15.17
C GLU A 119 -1.30 8.04 -13.85
N VAL A 120 -0.69 8.45 -12.72
CA VAL A 120 -1.39 8.46 -11.43
C VAL A 120 -2.34 9.66 -11.37
N GLU A 121 -3.62 9.39 -11.56
CA GLU A 121 -4.69 10.37 -11.40
C GLU A 121 -5.29 10.34 -10.00
N PHE A 122 -6.12 11.36 -9.69
CA PHE A 122 -6.90 11.35 -8.47
C PHE A 122 -7.93 10.21 -8.51
N ALA A 123 -7.92 9.38 -7.47
CA ALA A 123 -8.96 8.42 -7.17
C ALA A 123 -9.36 8.53 -5.70
N THR A 124 -10.65 8.44 -5.42
CA THR A 124 -11.18 8.32 -4.06
C THR A 124 -10.77 6.98 -3.45
N LYS A 125 -10.77 6.90 -2.11
CA LYS A 125 -10.43 5.64 -1.41
C LYS A 125 -11.36 4.47 -1.81
N PRO A 126 -12.69 4.66 -1.97
CA PRO A 126 -13.56 3.60 -2.49
C PRO A 126 -13.25 3.20 -3.93
N GLU A 127 -12.84 4.14 -4.80
CA GLU A 127 -12.42 3.79 -6.17
C GLU A 127 -11.13 2.96 -6.16
N LEU A 128 -10.15 3.32 -5.32
CA LEU A 128 -8.93 2.52 -5.13
C LEU A 128 -9.28 1.12 -4.62
N ALA A 129 -10.14 1.03 -3.62
CA ALA A 129 -10.61 -0.23 -3.06
C ALA A 129 -11.29 -1.12 -4.12
N ARG A 130 -12.18 -0.53 -4.94
CA ARG A 130 -12.82 -1.23 -6.06
C ARG A 130 -11.79 -1.78 -7.05
N GLN A 131 -10.82 -0.94 -7.46
CA GLN A 131 -9.76 -1.38 -8.38
C GLN A 131 -8.90 -2.51 -7.80
N MET A 132 -8.66 -2.51 -6.48
CA MET A 132 -7.93 -3.58 -5.78
C MET A 132 -8.74 -4.88 -5.75
N LEU A 133 -10.04 -4.80 -5.48
CA LEU A 133 -10.94 -5.96 -5.53
C LEU A 133 -11.05 -6.54 -6.95
N GLU A 134 -11.18 -5.68 -7.97
CA GLU A 134 -11.22 -6.11 -9.38
C GLU A 134 -9.98 -6.93 -9.74
N ARG A 135 -8.78 -6.38 -9.46
CA ARG A 135 -7.53 -7.14 -9.66
C ARG A 135 -7.49 -8.45 -8.89
N ALA A 136 -7.91 -8.45 -7.61
CA ALA A 136 -7.92 -9.66 -6.81
C ALA A 136 -8.81 -10.74 -7.43
N PHE A 137 -10.00 -10.37 -7.90
CA PHE A 137 -10.94 -11.31 -8.50
C PHE A 137 -10.50 -11.81 -9.88
N ASP A 138 -9.88 -10.97 -10.69
CA ASP A 138 -9.30 -11.37 -11.99
C ASP A 138 -8.18 -12.41 -11.81
N GLU A 139 -7.54 -12.40 -10.64
CA GLU A 139 -6.41 -13.26 -10.27
C GLU A 139 -6.84 -14.48 -9.45
N GLY A 140 -8.16 -14.74 -9.38
CA GLY A 140 -8.71 -15.96 -8.76
C GLY A 140 -8.80 -15.93 -7.24
N VAL A 141 -8.66 -14.77 -6.58
CA VAL A 141 -8.98 -14.65 -5.15
C VAL A 141 -10.46 -14.99 -4.95
N PRO A 142 -10.81 -15.92 -4.03
CA PRO A 142 -12.18 -16.32 -3.80
C PRO A 142 -13.09 -15.13 -3.49
N ARG A 143 -14.27 -15.14 -4.12
CA ARG A 143 -15.35 -14.21 -3.81
C ARG A 143 -16.13 -14.86 -2.67
N CYS A 144 -15.84 -14.42 -1.45
CA CYS A 144 -16.64 -14.74 -0.27
C CYS A 144 -18.14 -14.50 -0.50
#